data_AF-A0A3M1SN98-F1
#
_entry.id   AF-A0A3M1SN98-F1
#
_cell.length_a   1.000
_cell.length_b   1.000
_cell.length_c   1.000
_cell.angle_alpha   90.00
_cell.angle_beta   90.00
_cell.angle_gamma   90.00
#
_symmetry.space_group_name_H-M   'P 1'
#
loop_
_entity.id
_entity.type
_entity.pdbx_description
1 polymer ?
#
loop_
_entity_poly.entity_id
_entity_poly.type
_entity_poly.pdbx_seq_one_letter_code
_entity_poly.pdbx_strand_id
1 'polypeptide(L)'
;EIVGRAVRKALDSSNQLTIQILNEAAKETINRDLSLDEATLQEILSPEHFVNIRKIYGGPASEELTQSILFEKNQLDSDETEIRQRQNQLIHARKQLTRKVEELLHTQV
;
A
#
# COMPACT_ATOMS: atom_id res chain seq x y z
N GLU A 1 26.51 -2.59 -5.57
CA GLU A 1 27.85 -2.43 -4.95
C GLU A 1 28.29 -0.98 -4.78
N ILE A 2 28.28 -0.13 -5.84
CA ILE A 2 28.70 1.29 -5.76
C ILE A 2 27.98 2.06 -4.64
N VAL A 3 26.65 2.06 -4.64
CA VAL A 3 25.84 2.77 -3.62
C VAL A 3 26.18 2.31 -2.21
N GLY A 4 26.36 1.00 -1.99
CA GLY A 4 26.74 0.46 -0.69
C GLY A 4 28.09 0.98 -0.19
N ARG A 5 29.10 1.08 -1.08
CA ARG A 5 30.39 1.69 -0.73
C ARG A 5 30.26 3.19 -0.46
N ALA A 6 29.49 3.91 -1.27
CA ALA A 6 29.28 5.34 -1.10
C ALA A 6 28.59 5.67 0.23
N VAL A 7 27.56 4.90 0.59
CA VAL A 7 26.87 5.01 1.89
C VAL A 7 27.84 4.75 3.04
N ARG A 8 28.69 3.70 2.95
CA ARG A 8 29.69 3.42 3.99
C ARG A 8 30.68 4.58 4.14
N LYS A 9 31.23 5.12 3.06
CA LYS A 9 32.12 6.28 3.08
C LYS A 9 31.46 7.52 3.71
N ALA A 10 30.20 7.80 3.38
CA ALA A 10 29.45 8.90 3.96
C ALA A 10 29.26 8.72 5.49
N LEU A 11 28.93 7.50 5.93
CA LEU A 11 28.82 7.16 7.36
C LEU A 11 30.16 7.29 8.09
N ASP A 12 31.24 6.73 7.54
CA ASP A 12 32.58 6.75 8.16
C ASP A 12 33.12 8.19 8.30
N SER A 13 32.74 9.08 7.38
CA SER A 13 33.11 10.50 7.41
C SER A 13 32.11 11.39 8.15
N SER A 14 31.02 10.83 8.69
CA SER A 14 29.91 11.59 9.31
C SER A 14 29.36 12.72 8.43
N ASN A 15 29.42 12.53 7.11
CA ASN A 15 28.98 13.50 6.11
C ASN A 15 27.72 13.01 5.39
N GLN A 16 27.02 13.95 4.76
CA GLN A 16 25.96 13.60 3.81
C GLN A 16 26.54 12.96 2.56
N LEU A 17 25.74 12.14 1.88
CA LEU A 17 26.12 11.58 0.59
C LEU A 17 26.18 12.70 -0.45
N THR A 18 27.33 12.87 -1.09
CA THR A 18 27.54 13.86 -2.16
C THR A 18 27.91 13.18 -3.47
N ILE A 19 27.86 13.92 -4.60
CA ILE A 19 28.26 13.39 -5.90
C ILE A 19 29.73 12.97 -5.91
N GLN A 20 30.59 13.64 -5.13
CA GLN A 20 32.00 13.31 -5.02
C GLN A 20 32.20 11.94 -4.36
N ILE A 21 31.55 11.68 -3.22
CA ILE A 21 31.62 10.38 -2.53
C ILE A 21 31.09 9.26 -3.43
N LEU A 22 30.02 9.53 -4.18
CA LEU A 22 29.43 8.57 -5.10
C LEU A 22 30.37 8.26 -6.28
N ASN A 23 31.03 9.28 -6.84
CA ASN A 23 31.99 9.14 -7.92
C ASN A 23 33.30 8.47 -7.47
N GLU A 24 33.78 8.73 -6.26
CA GLU A 24 34.90 7.97 -5.68
C GLU A 24 34.57 6.48 -5.60
N ALA A 25 33.40 6.13 -5.07
CA ALA A 25 32.95 4.73 -5.02
C ALA A 25 32.78 4.11 -6.42
N ALA A 26 32.35 4.89 -7.40
CA ALA A 26 32.23 4.46 -8.79
C ALA A 26 33.61 4.23 -9.43
N LYS A 27 34.57 5.14 -9.26
CA LYS A 27 35.97 4.95 -9.72
C LYS A 27 36.59 3.69 -9.13
N GLU A 28 36.41 3.44 -7.84
CA GLU A 28 36.93 2.23 -7.19
C GLU A 28 36.29 0.93 -7.71
N THR A 29 35.04 0.99 -8.18
CA THR A 29 34.28 -0.22 -8.60
C THR A 29 34.36 -0.48 -10.10
N ILE A 30 34.25 0.57 -10.92
CA ILE A 30 34.12 0.48 -12.39
C ILE A 30 35.13 1.37 -13.14
N ASN A 31 36.07 2.00 -12.43
CA ASN A 31 37.14 2.84 -12.99
C ASN A 31 36.65 4.01 -13.86
N ARG A 32 35.47 4.55 -13.57
CA ARG A 32 34.92 5.77 -14.19
C ARG A 32 33.93 6.47 -13.28
N ASP A 33 33.74 7.76 -13.55
CA ASP A 33 32.69 8.56 -12.92
C ASP A 33 31.29 8.14 -13.42
N LEU A 34 30.28 8.41 -12.61
CA LEU A 34 28.88 8.30 -13.03
C LEU A 34 28.49 9.53 -13.83
N SER A 35 27.65 9.33 -14.86
CA SER A 35 27.02 10.45 -15.58
C SER A 35 25.78 10.90 -14.79
N LEU A 36 26.01 11.55 -13.64
CA LEU A 36 24.97 12.05 -12.74
C LEU A 36 25.40 13.44 -12.24
N ASP A 37 24.49 14.41 -12.25
CA ASP A 37 24.74 15.73 -11.68
C ASP A 37 24.23 15.86 -10.25
N GLU A 38 24.63 16.93 -9.57
CA GLU A 38 24.26 17.18 -8.17
C GLU A 38 22.74 17.37 -8.03
N ALA A 39 22.09 18.06 -8.96
CA ALA A 39 20.65 18.31 -8.89
C ALA A 39 19.84 17.01 -8.95
N THR A 40 20.21 16.12 -9.86
CA THR A 40 19.62 14.78 -9.99
C THR A 40 19.90 13.95 -8.75
N LEU A 41 21.11 14.01 -8.18
CA LEU A 41 21.43 13.33 -6.93
C LEU A 41 20.52 13.80 -5.79
N GLN A 42 20.34 15.11 -5.63
CA GLN A 42 19.46 15.65 -4.58
C GLN A 42 18.00 15.24 -4.78
N GLU A 43 17.53 15.22 -6.03
CA GLU A 43 16.17 14.75 -6.34
C GLU A 43 15.97 13.28 -5.96
N ILE A 44 16.90 12.39 -6.32
CA ILE A 44 16.80 10.96 -5.97
C ILE A 44 17.10 10.67 -4.49
N LEU A 45 17.68 11.61 -3.75
CA LEU A 45 17.81 11.46 -2.29
C LEU A 45 16.61 12.01 -1.52
N SER A 46 15.70 12.74 -2.17
CA SER A 46 14.46 13.20 -1.55
C SER A 46 13.51 12.02 -1.27
N PRO A 47 13.13 11.80 0.00
CA PRO A 47 12.10 10.83 0.34
C PRO A 47 10.76 11.16 -0.33
N GLU A 48 10.39 12.44 -0.40
CA GLU A 48 9.15 12.91 -1.01
C GLU A 48 9.09 12.57 -2.49
N HIS A 49 10.19 12.78 -3.22
CA HIS A 49 10.28 12.38 -4.62
C HIS A 49 10.03 10.87 -4.77
N PHE A 50 10.72 10.04 -3.98
CA PHE A 50 10.59 8.58 -4.06
C PHE A 50 9.21 8.04 -3.67
N VAL A 51 8.50 8.71 -2.75
CA VAL A 51 7.11 8.39 -2.43
C VAL A 51 6.21 8.72 -3.63
N ASN A 52 6.37 9.92 -4.20
CA ASN A 52 5.49 10.42 -5.26
C ASN A 52 5.61 9.66 -6.59
N ILE A 53 6.80 9.15 -6.95
CA ILE A 53 6.99 8.42 -8.20
C ILE A 53 6.53 6.97 -8.14
N ARG A 54 6.34 6.39 -6.94
CA ARG A 54 5.91 4.99 -6.77
C ARG A 54 4.40 4.85 -6.89
N LYS A 55 3.90 5.05 -8.11
CA LYS A 55 2.48 4.99 -8.51
C LYS A 55 2.00 3.61 -8.95
N ILE A 56 2.81 2.57 -8.73
CA ILE A 56 2.39 1.19 -9.02
C ILE A 56 1.22 0.80 -8.12
N TYR A 57 0.43 -0.19 -8.52
CA TYR A 57 -0.66 -0.70 -7.68
C TYR A 57 -0.18 -1.05 -6.27
N GLY A 58 -0.86 -0.53 -5.24
CA GLY A 58 -0.46 -0.66 -3.83
C GLY A 58 0.76 0.17 -3.41
N GLY A 59 1.23 1.07 -4.27
CA GLY A 59 2.33 2.00 -4.00
C GLY A 59 1.96 3.13 -3.04
N PRO A 60 2.97 3.80 -2.43
CA PRO A 60 2.76 4.85 -1.43
C PRO A 60 2.41 6.21 -2.03
N ALA A 61 2.41 6.36 -3.36
CA ALA A 61 2.06 7.62 -3.99
C ALA A 61 0.63 8.02 -3.62
N SER A 62 0.41 9.30 -3.34
CA SER A 62 -0.90 9.82 -2.90
C SER A 62 -2.04 9.45 -3.85
N GLU A 63 -1.79 9.50 -5.16
CA GLU A 63 -2.74 9.09 -6.20
C GLU A 63 -3.19 7.63 -6.02
N GLU A 64 -2.25 6.70 -5.93
CA GLU A 64 -2.52 5.27 -5.75
C GLU A 64 -3.20 4.98 -4.40
N LEU A 65 -2.71 5.61 -3.33
CA LEU A 65 -3.27 5.43 -2.00
C LEU A 65 -4.73 5.91 -1.95
N THR A 66 -5.04 7.01 -2.63
CA THR A 66 -6.41 7.52 -2.73
C THR A 66 -7.32 6.54 -3.47
N GLN A 67 -6.85 5.96 -4.58
CA GLN A 67 -7.61 4.95 -5.32
C GLN A 67 -7.83 3.68 -4.48
N SER A 68 -6.79 3.21 -3.78
CA SER A 68 -6.87 2.07 -2.88
C SER A 68 -7.89 2.29 -1.77
N ILE A 69 -7.87 3.46 -1.10
CA ILE A 69 -8.84 3.80 -0.06
C ILE A 69 -10.26 3.84 -0.62
N LEU A 70 -10.47 4.40 -1.81
CA LEU A 70 -11.78 4.44 -2.44
C LEU A 70 -12.30 3.03 -2.77
N PHE A 71 -11.43 2.17 -3.31
CA PHE A 71 -11.75 0.78 -3.59
C PHE A 71 -12.18 0.04 -2.32
N GLU A 72 -11.39 0.13 -1.26
CA GLU A 72 -11.69 -0.54 0.02
C GLU A 72 -13.00 -0.04 0.65
N LYS A 73 -13.30 1.27 0.55
CA LYS A 73 -14.59 1.81 1.00
C LYS A 73 -15.77 1.21 0.26
N ASN A 74 -15.67 1.10 -1.07
CA ASN A 74 -16.73 0.50 -1.87
C ASN A 74 -16.92 -0.99 -1.55
N GLN A 75 -15.82 -1.72 -1.33
CA GLN A 75 -15.86 -3.12 -0.88
C GLN A 75 -16.54 -3.24 0.48
N LEU A 76 -16.18 -2.39 1.45
CA LEU A 76 -16.80 -2.37 2.77
C LEU A 76 -18.32 -2.12 2.70
N ASP A 77 -18.75 -1.13 1.90
CA ASP A 77 -20.17 -0.82 1.72
C ASP A 77 -20.96 -2.01 1.11
N SER A 78 -20.33 -2.74 0.18
CA SER A 78 -20.87 -3.95 -0.41
C SER A 78 -20.99 -5.07 0.62
N ASP A 79 -19.93 -5.34 1.37
CA ASP A 79 -19.87 -6.38 2.40
C ASP A 79 -20.92 -6.14 3.48
N GLU A 80 -21.06 -4.90 3.96
CA GLU A 80 -22.08 -4.54 4.93
C GLU A 80 -23.49 -4.77 4.40
N THR A 81 -23.72 -4.43 3.13
CA THR A 81 -25.02 -4.63 2.47
C THR A 81 -25.34 -6.11 2.35
N GLU A 82 -24.38 -6.93 1.97
CA GLU A 82 -24.52 -8.38 1.88
C GLU A 82 -24.83 -9.00 3.26
N ILE A 83 -24.11 -8.59 4.30
CA ILE A 83 -24.35 -9.05 5.68
C ILE A 83 -25.79 -8.71 6.11
N ARG A 84 -26.22 -7.46 5.90
CA ARG A 84 -27.59 -7.01 6.24
C ARG A 84 -28.65 -7.84 5.52
N GLN A 85 -28.46 -8.10 4.23
CA GLN A 85 -29.38 -8.92 3.44
C GLN A 85 -29.46 -10.36 3.97
N ARG A 86 -28.32 -11.00 4.24
CA ARG A 86 -28.27 -12.36 4.79
C ARG A 86 -28.94 -12.46 6.16
N GLN A 87 -28.71 -11.49 7.04
CA GLN A 87 -29.37 -11.43 8.35
C GLN A 87 -30.89 -11.32 8.20
N ASN A 88 -31.37 -10.44 7.32
CA ASN A 88 -32.81 -10.29 7.06
C ASN A 88 -33.42 -11.59 6.53
N GLN A 89 -32.75 -12.29 5.60
CA GLN A 89 -33.20 -13.59 5.09
C GLN A 89 -33.37 -14.62 6.21
N LEU A 90 -32.39 -14.72 7.14
CA LEU A 90 -32.47 -15.62 8.28
C LEU A 90 -33.62 -15.26 9.24
N ILE A 91 -33.82 -13.96 9.50
CA ILE A 91 -34.93 -13.48 10.35
C ILE A 91 -36.28 -13.85 9.72
N HIS A 92 -36.43 -13.64 8.40
CA HIS A 92 -37.65 -13.98 7.68
C HIS A 92 -37.90 -15.50 7.66
N ALA A 93 -36.88 -16.31 7.37
CA ALA A 93 -36.98 -17.76 7.39
C ALA A 93 -37.39 -18.29 8.77
N ARG A 94 -36.79 -17.74 9.85
CA ARG A 94 -37.16 -18.09 11.22
C ARG A 94 -38.62 -17.75 11.51
N LYS A 95 -39.08 -16.54 11.17
CA LYS A 95 -40.49 -16.13 11.36
C LYS A 95 -41.45 -17.04 10.62
N GLN A 96 -41.14 -17.39 9.36
CA GLN A 96 -41.98 -18.30 8.57
C GLN A 96 -42.04 -19.71 9.18
N LEU A 97 -40.89 -20.23 9.65
CA LEU A 97 -40.83 -21.53 10.32
C LEU A 97 -41.69 -21.53 11.59
N THR A 98 -41.53 -20.54 12.46
CA THR A 98 -42.34 -20.41 13.68
C THR A 98 -43.83 -20.39 13.37
N ARG A 99 -44.25 -19.55 12.41
CA ARG A 99 -45.66 -19.48 12.01
C ARG A 99 -46.21 -20.82 11.52
N LYS A 100 -45.46 -21.54 10.66
CA LYS A 100 -45.87 -22.86 10.16
C LYS A 100 -45.97 -23.91 11.27
N VAL A 101 -45.05 -23.87 12.24
CA VAL A 101 -45.10 -24.76 13.40
C VAL A 101 -46.35 -24.48 14.24
N GLU A 102 -46.66 -23.20 14.49
CA GLU A 102 -47.88 -22.80 15.21
C GLU A 102 -49.15 -23.25 14.47
N GLU A 103 -49.24 -23.03 13.15
CA GLU A 103 -50.36 -23.48 12.32
C GLU A 103 -50.59 -25.00 12.43
N LEU A 104 -49.52 -25.81 12.40
CA LEU A 104 -49.62 -27.26 12.52
C LEU A 104 -50.08 -27.72 13.91
N LEU A 105 -49.60 -27.07 14.98
CA LEU A 105 -49.99 -27.39 16.35
C LEU A 105 -51.46 -27.06 16.64
N HIS A 106 -52.00 -25.97 16.06
CA HIS A 106 -53.41 -25.59 16.24
C HIS A 106 -54.38 -26.39 15.35
N THR A 107 -53.89 -27.13 14.37
CA THR A 107 -54.72 -27.99 13.49
C THR A 107 -54.90 -29.41 14.05
N GLN A 108 -54.15 -29.80 15.09
CA GLN A 108 -54.15 -31.15 15.69
C GLN A 108 -54.96 -31.26 16.99
N VAL A 109 -55.75 -30.25 17.35
CA VAL A 109 -56.71 -30.25 18.48
C VAL A 109 -58.12 -30.02 17.95
#